data_AF-A0A841BQA8-F1
#
_entry.id   AF-A0A841BQA8-F1
#
_cell.length_a   1.000
_cell.length_b   1.000
_cell.length_c   1.000
_cell.angle_alpha   90.00
_cell.angle_beta   90.00
_cell.angle_gamma   90.00
#
_symmetry.space_group_name_H-M   'P 1'
#
loop_
_entity.id
_entity.type
_entity.pdbx_description
1 polymer ?
#
loop_
_entity_poly.entity_id
_entity_poly.type
_entity_poly.pdbx_seq_one_letter_code
_entity_poly.pdbx_strand_id
1 'polypeptide(L)'
;MAEQTGTAERERDGTAERRGTRAFDVAADVAKHLVTLSAAIVALTITFSTEILAGQVSDAERLIAGVAWGLYFISILGGVWLLYAVSGSVDAIERGTSRSIYDANTAIPMGVQQVSFVLALLATVLFGFVSI
;
A
#
# COMPACT_ATOMS: atom_id res chain seq x y z
N MET A 1 -35.14 9.06 34.14
CA MET A 1 -34.82 9.89 32.94
C MET A 1 -33.31 10.10 32.74
N ALA A 2 -32.47 10.07 33.77
CA ALA A 2 -31.00 10.12 33.64
C ALA A 2 -30.37 8.85 33.01
N GLU A 3 -31.04 7.71 33.08
CA GLU A 3 -30.54 6.42 32.59
C GLU A 3 -30.60 6.28 31.06
N GLN A 4 -31.49 7.03 30.39
CA GLN A 4 -31.58 7.04 28.92
C GLN A 4 -30.51 7.93 28.26
N THR A 5 -29.95 8.89 29.00
CA THR A 5 -28.91 9.79 28.48
C THR A 5 -27.56 9.06 28.39
N GLY A 6 -27.27 8.17 29.35
CA GLY A 6 -26.01 7.42 29.39
C GLY A 6 -25.91 6.29 28.34
N THR A 7 -27.03 5.70 27.92
CA THR A 7 -27.05 4.72 26.83
C THR A 7 -26.89 5.37 25.46
N ALA A 8 -27.52 6.54 25.24
CA ALA A 8 -27.38 7.30 24.00
C ALA A 8 -25.96 7.87 23.79
N GLU A 9 -25.27 8.27 24.85
CA GLU A 9 -23.86 8.69 24.76
C GLU A 9 -22.91 7.50 24.47
N ARG A 10 -23.12 6.34 25.11
CA ARG A 10 -22.32 5.13 24.82
C ARG A 10 -22.52 4.59 23.40
N GLU A 11 -23.73 4.67 22.85
CA GLU A 11 -23.99 4.29 21.45
C GLU A 11 -23.38 5.29 20.43
N ARG A 12 -23.38 6.59 20.76
CA ARG A 12 -22.72 7.61 19.92
C ARG A 12 -21.20 7.44 19.92
N ASP A 13 -20.62 7.14 21.08
CA ASP A 13 -19.19 6.90 21.24
C ASP A 13 -18.75 5.65 20.44
N GLY A 14 -19.45 4.53 20.62
CA GLY A 14 -19.16 3.29 19.89
C GLY A 14 -19.38 3.37 18.37
N THR A 15 -20.24 4.27 17.88
CA THR A 15 -20.42 4.48 16.42
C THR A 15 -19.38 5.41 15.81
N ALA A 16 -18.83 6.36 16.57
CA ALA A 16 -17.74 7.23 16.13
C ALA A 16 -16.40 6.46 16.08
N GLU A 17 -16.11 5.65 17.10
CA GLU A 17 -14.90 4.83 17.19
C GLU A 17 -14.82 3.82 16.03
N ARG A 18 -15.93 3.12 15.74
CA ARG A 18 -16.05 2.20 14.58
C ARG A 18 -15.86 2.88 13.22
N ARG A 19 -16.16 4.17 13.11
CA ARG A 19 -15.93 4.94 11.87
C ARG A 19 -14.46 5.31 11.73
N GLY A 20 -13.77 5.62 12.83
CA GLY A 20 -12.34 5.88 12.86
C GLY A 20 -11.54 4.68 12.36
N THR A 21 -11.79 3.49 12.93
CA THR A 21 -11.07 2.25 12.58
C THR A 21 -11.37 1.72 11.18
N ARG A 22 -12.58 1.92 10.65
CA ARG A 22 -12.94 1.48 9.29
C ARG A 22 -12.00 2.03 8.20
N ALA A 23 -11.58 3.29 8.30
CA ALA A 23 -10.68 3.86 7.31
C ALA A 23 -9.31 3.16 7.31
N PHE A 24 -8.82 2.81 8.50
CA PHE A 24 -7.58 2.07 8.69
C PHE A 24 -7.68 0.65 8.12
N ASP A 25 -8.80 -0.04 8.32
CA ASP A 25 -9.04 -1.37 7.76
C ASP A 25 -9.00 -1.36 6.23
N VAL A 26 -9.69 -0.39 5.61
CA VAL A 26 -9.68 -0.23 4.14
C VAL A 26 -8.26 0.04 3.63
N ALA A 27 -7.50 0.90 4.31
CA ALA A 27 -6.11 1.17 3.93
C ALA A 27 -5.21 -0.06 4.08
N ALA A 28 -5.37 -0.84 5.15
CA ALA A 28 -4.64 -2.07 5.34
C ALA A 28 -4.95 -3.10 4.24
N ASP A 29 -6.21 -3.22 3.83
CA ASP A 29 -6.61 -4.14 2.76
C ASP A 29 -6.09 -3.71 1.39
N VAL A 30 -6.13 -2.42 1.08
CA VAL A 30 -5.50 -1.88 -0.14
C VAL A 30 -4.00 -2.13 -0.12
N ALA A 31 -3.34 -1.90 1.01
CA ALA A 31 -1.91 -2.13 1.17
C ALA A 31 -1.54 -3.59 0.88
N LYS A 32 -2.29 -4.55 1.44
CA LYS A 32 -2.11 -5.99 1.20
C LYS A 32 -2.27 -6.33 -0.28
N HIS A 33 -3.32 -5.84 -0.94
CA HIS A 33 -3.52 -6.09 -2.37
C HIS A 33 -2.36 -5.58 -3.22
N LEU A 34 -1.89 -4.35 -2.97
CA LEU A 34 -0.75 -3.79 -3.70
C LEU A 34 0.54 -4.58 -3.46
N VAL A 35 0.80 -5.04 -2.22
CA VAL A 35 1.94 -5.90 -1.89
C VAL A 35 1.85 -7.22 -2.67
N THR A 36 0.69 -7.89 -2.65
CA THR A 36 0.49 -9.16 -3.35
C THR A 36 0.65 -9.01 -4.86
N LEU A 37 0.05 -7.98 -5.46
CA LEU A 37 0.17 -7.72 -6.90
C LEU A 37 1.62 -7.40 -7.28
N SER A 38 2.31 -6.55 -6.51
CA SER A 38 3.72 -6.21 -6.74
C SER A 38 4.60 -7.47 -6.70
N ALA A 39 4.43 -8.30 -5.67
CA ALA A 39 5.20 -9.54 -5.53
C ALA A 39 4.92 -10.54 -6.67
N ALA A 40 3.66 -10.68 -7.08
CA ALA A 40 3.29 -11.55 -8.18
C ALA A 40 3.90 -11.09 -9.51
N ILE A 41 3.85 -9.79 -9.81
CA ILE A 41 4.43 -9.23 -11.03
C ILE A 41 5.96 -9.39 -11.02
N VAL A 42 6.62 -9.07 -9.89
CA VAL A 42 8.07 -9.24 -9.76
C VAL A 42 8.47 -10.70 -9.92
N ALA A 43 7.79 -11.64 -9.25
CA ALA A 43 8.08 -13.05 -9.39
C ALA A 43 7.94 -13.52 -10.83
N LEU A 44 6.83 -13.18 -11.50
CA LEU A 44 6.57 -13.53 -12.89
C LEU A 44 7.63 -12.96 -13.84
N THR A 45 7.95 -11.68 -13.70
CA THR A 45 8.91 -10.99 -14.58
C THR A 45 10.35 -11.44 -14.35
N ILE A 46 10.72 -11.84 -13.13
CA ILE A 46 12.02 -12.46 -12.86
C ILE A 46 12.07 -13.88 -13.44
N THR A 47 11.01 -14.68 -13.28
CA THR A 47 10.94 -16.05 -13.83
C THR A 47 11.13 -16.05 -15.34
N PHE A 48 10.50 -15.11 -16.05
CA PHE A 48 10.65 -14.96 -17.50
C PHE A 48 11.74 -13.96 -17.90
N SER A 49 12.58 -13.50 -16.97
CA SER A 49 13.54 -12.43 -17.26
C SER A 49 14.51 -12.82 -18.39
N THR A 50 14.94 -14.07 -18.46
CA THR A 50 15.80 -14.54 -19.54
C THR A 50 15.09 -14.52 -20.88
N GLU A 51 13.81 -14.92 -20.93
CA GLU A 51 13.00 -14.91 -22.15
C GLU A 51 12.67 -13.48 -22.60
N ILE A 52 12.38 -12.61 -21.64
CA ILE A 52 12.08 -11.19 -21.85
C ILE A 52 13.33 -10.43 -22.31
N LEU A 53 14.52 -10.80 -21.83
CA LEU A 53 15.77 -10.10 -22.09
C LEU A 53 16.66 -10.80 -23.14
N ALA A 54 16.23 -11.93 -23.71
CA ALA A 54 17.00 -12.72 -24.68
C ALA A 54 17.05 -12.14 -26.11
N GLY A 55 16.30 -11.07 -26.41
CA GLY A 55 16.29 -10.41 -27.73
C GLY A 55 17.39 -9.36 -27.95
N GLN A 56 17.27 -8.58 -29.03
CA GLN A 56 18.04 -7.33 -29.26
C GLN A 56 17.58 -6.20 -28.33
N VAL A 57 17.50 -6.50 -27.03
CA VAL A 57 17.02 -5.59 -26.01
C VAL A 57 18.12 -4.59 -25.71
N SER A 58 17.84 -3.29 -25.89
CA SER A 58 18.83 -2.24 -25.65
C SER A 58 19.23 -2.15 -24.17
N ASP A 59 20.41 -1.60 -23.88
CA ASP A 59 20.84 -1.36 -22.49
C ASP A 59 19.84 -0.48 -21.71
N ALA A 60 19.13 0.41 -22.42
CA ALA A 60 18.09 1.25 -21.86
C ALA A 60 16.86 0.44 -21.42
N GLU A 61 16.41 -0.53 -22.21
CA GLU A 61 15.29 -1.43 -21.87
C GLU A 61 15.62 -2.31 -20.65
N ARG A 62 16.86 -2.82 -20.58
CA ARG A 62 17.36 -3.57 -19.41
C ARG A 62 17.34 -2.71 -18.15
N LEU A 63 17.76 -1.44 -18.26
CA LEU A 63 17.71 -0.49 -17.16
C LEU A 63 16.27 -0.23 -16.71
N ILE A 64 15.34 -0.02 -17.63
CA ILE A 64 13.92 0.24 -17.33
C ILE A 64 13.31 -0.94 -16.56
N ALA A 65 13.56 -2.18 -17.01
CA ALA A 65 13.10 -3.39 -16.32
C ALA A 65 13.67 -3.49 -14.89
N GLY A 66 14.97 -3.26 -14.72
CA GLY A 66 15.62 -3.25 -13.40
C GLY A 66 15.06 -2.18 -12.47
N VAL A 67 14.83 -0.97 -12.98
CA VAL A 67 14.21 0.13 -12.23
C VAL A 67 12.77 -0.20 -11.82
N ALA A 68 11.99 -0.81 -12.71
CA ALA A 68 10.62 -1.25 -12.41
C ALA A 68 10.58 -2.29 -11.28
N TRP A 69 11.46 -3.29 -11.32
CA TRP A 69 11.59 -4.27 -10.23
C TRP A 69 11.96 -3.62 -8.90
N GLY A 70 12.92 -2.67 -8.93
CA GLY A 70 13.29 -1.89 -7.76
C GLY A 70 12.11 -1.09 -7.19
N LEU A 71 11.31 -0.45 -8.04
CA LEU A 71 10.12 0.31 -7.62
C LEU A 71 9.02 -0.57 -7.04
N TYR A 72 8.77 -1.76 -7.59
CA TYR A 72 7.85 -2.72 -6.97
C TYR A 72 8.35 -3.17 -5.59
N PHE A 73 9.65 -3.39 -5.43
CA PHE A 73 10.23 -3.73 -4.14
C PHE A 73 10.05 -2.59 -3.12
N ILE A 74 10.29 -1.34 -3.52
CA ILE A 74 10.04 -0.16 -2.69
C ILE A 74 8.55 -0.07 -2.30
N SER A 75 7.63 -0.33 -3.25
CA SER A 75 6.19 -0.40 -2.99
C SER A 75 5.85 -1.44 -1.91
N ILE A 76 6.47 -2.63 -1.98
CA ILE A 76 6.27 -3.69 -0.99
C ILE A 76 6.73 -3.23 0.40
N LEU A 77 7.91 -2.63 0.52
CA LEU A 77 8.42 -2.12 1.79
C LEU A 77 7.53 -1.01 2.36
N GLY A 78 7.06 -0.10 1.51
CA GLY A 78 6.10 0.95 1.89
C GLY A 78 4.79 0.36 2.42
N GLY A 79 4.29 -0.71 1.79
CA GLY A 79 3.08 -1.39 2.23
C GLY A 79 3.24 -2.13 3.55
N VAL A 80 4.38 -2.82 3.76
CA VAL A 80 4.69 -3.44 5.06
C VAL A 80 4.77 -2.38 6.15
N TRP A 81 5.44 -1.24 5.89
CA TRP A 81 5.50 -0.13 6.82
C TRP A 81 4.09 0.42 7.12
N LEU A 82 3.26 0.66 6.10
CA LEU A 82 1.90 1.13 6.28
C LEU A 82 1.09 0.19 7.20
N LEU A 83 1.22 -1.12 7.04
CA LEU A 83 0.53 -2.10 7.89
C LEU A 83 0.94 -2.00 9.37
N TYR A 84 2.23 -1.77 9.64
CA TYR A 84 2.70 -1.51 11.01
C TYR A 84 2.19 -0.17 11.55
N ALA A 85 2.20 0.88 10.74
CA ALA A 85 1.73 2.20 11.13
C ALA A 85 0.22 2.23 11.41
N VAL A 86 -0.57 1.52 10.59
CA VAL A 86 -2.01 1.34 10.76
C VAL A 86 -2.28 0.60 12.08
N SER A 87 -1.63 -0.54 12.31
CA SER A 87 -1.81 -1.31 13.55
C SER A 87 -1.49 -0.48 14.80
N GLY A 88 -0.40 0.29 14.78
CA GLY A 88 -0.06 1.18 15.90
C GLY A 88 -1.04 2.36 16.06
N SER A 89 -1.62 2.85 14.96
CA SER A 89 -2.62 3.93 15.01
C SER A 89 -3.96 3.44 15.57
N VAL A 90 -4.36 2.19 15.25
CA VAL A 90 -5.57 1.58 15.80
C VAL A 90 -5.43 1.32 17.30
N ASP A 91 -4.32 0.73 17.77
CA ASP A 91 -4.07 0.55 19.21
C ASP A 91 -4.06 1.90 19.97
N ALA A 92 -3.53 2.96 19.36
CA ALA A 92 -3.60 4.30 19.95
C ALA A 92 -5.03 4.85 20.06
N ILE A 93 -5.88 4.59 19.05
CA ILE A 93 -7.31 4.97 19.06
C ILE A 93 -8.06 4.23 20.16
N GLU A 94 -7.85 2.92 20.28
CA GLU A 94 -8.47 2.09 21.33
C GLU A 94 -8.02 2.52 22.74
N ARG A 95 -6.82 3.08 22.88
CA ARG A 95 -6.33 3.71 24.13
C ARG A 95 -6.86 5.13 24.37
N GLY A 96 -7.80 5.61 23.55
CA GLY A 96 -8.45 6.92 23.69
C GLY A 96 -7.69 8.08 23.05
N THR A 97 -6.69 7.82 22.20
CA THR A 97 -5.97 8.87 21.46
C THR A 97 -6.67 9.15 20.13
N SER A 98 -6.93 10.42 19.81
CA SER A 98 -7.41 10.76 18.46
C SER A 98 -6.26 10.64 17.45
N ARG A 99 -6.40 9.74 16.46
CA ARG A 99 -5.45 9.56 15.36
C ARG A 99 -6.17 9.63 14.03
N SER A 100 -5.58 10.35 13.08
CA SER A 100 -6.07 10.47 11.72
C SER A 100 -5.33 9.51 10.80
N ILE A 101 -6.03 8.97 9.81
CA ILE A 101 -5.39 8.20 8.73
C ILE A 101 -4.41 9.05 7.90
N TYR A 102 -4.59 10.38 7.91
CA TYR A 102 -3.73 11.32 7.20
C TYR A 102 -2.55 11.81 8.04
N ASP A 103 -2.34 11.24 9.22
CA ASP A 103 -1.15 11.54 10.01
C ASP A 103 0.11 11.08 9.29
N ALA A 104 1.20 11.83 9.45
CA ALA A 104 2.46 11.59 8.73
C ALA A 104 2.96 10.13 8.84
N ASN A 105 2.74 9.48 9.98
CA ASN A 105 3.14 8.08 10.19
C ASN A 105 2.43 7.09 9.25
N THR A 106 1.23 7.42 8.79
CA THR A 106 0.39 6.58 7.93
C THR A 106 0.37 7.10 6.49
N ALA A 107 0.34 8.43 6.33
CA ALA A 107 0.29 9.10 5.02
C ALA A 107 1.60 8.94 4.23
N ILE A 108 2.77 9.01 4.89
CA ILE A 108 4.07 8.84 4.24
C ILE A 108 4.21 7.45 3.62
N PRO A 109 4.10 6.34 4.39
CA PRO A 109 4.25 5.00 3.81
C PRO A 109 3.17 4.69 2.77
N MET A 110 1.94 5.18 2.96
CA MET A 110 0.87 5.08 1.96
C MET A 110 1.23 5.76 0.64
N GLY A 111 1.72 7.00 0.70
CA GLY A 111 2.14 7.75 -0.49
C GLY A 111 3.31 7.09 -1.20
N VAL A 112 4.34 6.68 -0.44
CA VAL A 112 5.51 5.97 -0.98
C VAL A 112 5.08 4.69 -1.69
N GLN A 113 4.19 3.90 -1.08
CA GLN A 113 3.68 2.67 -1.68
C GLN A 113 2.93 2.95 -2.98
N GLN A 114 1.93 3.83 -2.96
CA GLN A 114 1.09 4.09 -4.14
C GLN A 114 1.88 4.68 -5.30
N VAL A 115 2.71 5.69 -5.03
CA VAL A 115 3.51 6.35 -6.08
C VAL A 115 4.51 5.37 -6.68
N SER A 116 5.22 4.59 -5.84
CA SER A 116 6.20 3.61 -6.33
C SER A 116 5.52 2.51 -7.14
N PHE A 117 4.36 2.03 -6.71
CA PHE A 117 3.59 1.03 -7.46
C PHE A 117 3.16 1.54 -8.83
N VAL A 118 2.58 2.74 -8.90
CA VAL A 118 2.11 3.32 -10.16
C VAL A 118 3.29 3.56 -11.11
N LEU A 119 4.41 4.09 -10.62
CA LEU A 119 5.61 4.28 -11.42
C LEU A 119 6.19 2.94 -11.91
N ALA A 120 6.24 1.92 -11.05
CA ALA A 120 6.68 0.58 -11.42
C ALA A 120 5.80 -0.02 -12.52
N LEU A 121 4.48 0.13 -12.38
CA LEU A 121 3.51 -0.39 -13.33
C LEU A 121 3.64 0.30 -14.69
N LEU A 122 3.73 1.64 -14.70
CA LEU A 122 3.95 2.41 -15.92
C LEU A 122 5.27 2.02 -16.59
N ALA A 123 6.36 1.92 -15.84
CA ALA A 123 7.66 1.48 -16.37
C ALA A 123 7.57 0.07 -16.98
N THR A 124 6.88 -0.86 -16.31
CA THR A 124 6.68 -2.24 -16.79
C THR A 124 5.88 -2.28 -18.10
N VAL A 125 4.80 -1.49 -18.17
CA VAL A 125 3.95 -1.41 -19.37
C VAL A 125 4.70 -0.77 -20.53
N LEU A 126 5.43 0.32 -20.28
CA LEU A 126 6.25 0.99 -21.30
C LEU A 126 7.34 0.07 -21.83
N PHE A 127 8.02 -0.67 -20.95
CA PHE A 127 8.97 -1.70 -21.35
C PHE A 127 8.32 -2.75 -22.26
N GLY A 128 7.12 -3.24 -21.89
CA GLY A 128 6.37 -4.19 -22.71
C GLY A 128 6.05 -3.64 -24.11
N PHE A 129 5.62 -2.38 -24.22
CA PHE A 129 5.34 -1.75 -25.53
C PHE A 129 6.59 -1.51 -26.38
N VAL A 130 7.72 -1.14 -25.77
CA VAL A 130 8.98 -0.88 -26.48
C VAL A 130 9.65 -2.18 -26.94
N SER A 131 9.46 -3.26 -26.19
CA SER A 131 10.10 -4.56 -26.46
C SER A 131 9.35 -5.45 -27.47
N ILE A 132 8.11 -5.11 -27.83
CA ILE A 132 7.32 -5.79 -28.87
C ILE A 132 7.72 -5.27 -30.25
#